data_AF-A0A2P5D042-F1
#
_entry.id   AF-A0A2P5D042-F1
#
_cell.length_a   1.000
_cell.length_b   1.000
_cell.length_c   1.000
_cell.angle_alpha   90.00
_cell.angle_beta   90.00
_cell.angle_gamma   90.00
#
_symmetry.space_group_name_H-M   'P 1'
#
loop_
_entity.id
_entity.type
_entity.pdbx_description
1 polymer ?
#
loop_
_entity_poly.entity_id
_entity_poly.type
_entity_poly.pdbx_seq_one_letter_code
_entity_poly.pdbx_strand_id
1 'polypeptide(L)'
;MLTSLPHRGLQALAQRYGPIMFLWLDNVPIAVVSSPHATELFLKTHDIIFASHAKVQASEYLSYDTKGMEYLAYGPYWQSVRKLCMLQLLSGSKIESFTALRHEGIVSLVEWIRGAEAACEVVDVIRKVGELVAMSARMIFGPNLKESYHLKELVHEGLCLIGAFNFADYECSNLRFYCGLY
;
A
#
# COMPACT_ATOMS: atom_id res chain seq x y z
N MET A 1 -7.25 21.98 7.92
CA MET A 1 -6.57 21.46 6.72
C MET A 1 -6.38 19.94 6.70
N LEU A 2 -6.72 19.21 7.76
CA LEU A 2 -6.88 17.75 7.72
C LEU A 2 -8.35 17.41 7.53
N THR A 3 -8.81 17.43 6.27
CA THR A 3 -10.08 16.81 5.91
C THR A 3 -9.95 15.28 6.05
N SER A 4 -11.06 14.56 6.18
CA SER A 4 -11.06 13.08 6.20
C SER A 4 -10.37 12.43 4.99
N LEU A 5 -10.20 13.18 3.89
CA LEU A 5 -9.56 12.74 2.66
C LEU A 5 -8.41 13.70 2.29
N PRO A 6 -7.21 13.56 2.89
CA PRO A 6 -6.10 14.50 2.68
C PRO A 6 -5.71 14.66 1.21
N HIS A 7 -5.85 13.59 0.42
CA HIS A 7 -5.61 13.59 -1.01
C HIS A 7 -6.42 14.65 -1.79
N ARG A 8 -7.70 14.86 -1.41
CA ARG A 8 -8.55 15.87 -2.07
C ARG A 8 -8.11 17.28 -1.74
N GLY A 9 -7.69 17.51 -0.49
CA GLY A 9 -7.13 18.79 -0.07
C GLY A 9 -5.85 19.13 -0.84
N LEU A 10 -4.94 18.15 -0.97
CA LEU A 10 -3.71 18.29 -1.74
C LEU A 10 -3.99 18.58 -3.23
N GLN A 11 -4.97 17.92 -3.83
CA GLN A 11 -5.38 18.19 -5.20
C GLN A 11 -5.90 19.63 -5.39
N ALA A 12 -6.76 20.10 -4.49
CA ALA A 12 -7.29 21.47 -4.54
C ALA A 12 -6.18 22.52 -4.38
N LEU A 13 -5.18 22.25 -3.55
CA LEU A 13 -3.99 23.09 -3.42
C LEU A 13 -3.15 23.05 -4.70
N ALA A 14 -2.92 21.88 -5.30
CA ALA A 14 -2.18 21.77 -6.55
C ALA A 14 -2.85 22.53 -7.72
N GLN A 15 -4.18 22.55 -7.77
CA GLN A 15 -4.92 23.36 -8.75
C GLN A 15 -4.66 24.87 -8.58
N ARG A 16 -4.35 25.33 -7.36
CA ARG A 16 -4.11 26.74 -7.06
C ARG A 16 -2.64 27.13 -7.16
N TYR A 17 -1.73 26.27 -6.71
CA TYR A 17 -0.30 26.59 -6.56
C TYR A 17 0.59 25.93 -7.61
N GLY A 18 0.04 25.01 -8.40
CA GLY A 18 0.74 24.31 -9.46
C GLY A 18 0.97 22.82 -9.16
N PRO A 19 1.42 22.07 -10.18
CA PRO A 19 1.54 20.60 -10.13
C PRO A 19 2.70 20.09 -9.28
N ILE A 20 3.63 20.98 -8.90
CA ILE A 20 4.70 20.74 -7.93
C ILE A 20 4.62 21.87 -6.92
N MET A 21 4.35 21.54 -5.66
CA MET A 21 4.24 22.52 -4.58
C MET A 21 4.94 22.04 -3.32
N PHE A 22 5.41 22.97 -2.49
CA PHE A 22 5.99 22.68 -1.19
C PHE A 22 5.01 23.05 -0.07
N LEU A 23 4.84 22.15 0.89
CA LEU A 23 4.04 22.35 2.09
C LEU A 23 4.92 22.08 3.31
N TRP A 24 4.68 22.79 4.40
CA TRP A 24 5.26 22.47 5.70
C TRP A 24 4.20 21.75 6.52
N LEU A 25 4.45 20.49 6.85
CA LEU A 25 3.69 19.79 7.88
C LEU A 25 4.55 19.80 9.14
N ASP A 26 4.12 20.64 10.09
CA ASP A 26 4.90 21.01 11.26
C ASP A 26 6.33 21.44 10.88
N ASN A 27 7.36 20.68 11.26
CA ASN A 27 8.76 20.99 11.00
C ASN A 27 9.36 20.25 9.80
N VAL A 28 8.54 19.48 9.06
CA VAL A 28 8.97 18.71 7.91
C VAL A 28 8.46 19.34 6.61
N PRO A 29 9.36 19.81 5.74
CA PRO A 29 8.98 20.25 4.40
C PRO A 29 8.69 19.05 3.49
N ILE A 30 7.58 19.15 2.77
CA ILE A 30 7.02 18.11 1.90
C ILE A 30 6.81 18.69 0.50
N ALA A 31 7.38 18.03 -0.50
CA ALA A 31 7.04 18.27 -1.89
C ALA A 31 5.82 17.41 -2.27
N VAL A 32 4.80 18.04 -2.85
CA VAL A 32 3.62 17.40 -3.40
C VAL A 32 3.69 17.47 -4.92
N VAL A 33 3.53 16.31 -5.56
CA VAL A 33 3.56 16.14 -7.00
C VAL A 33 2.16 15.71 -7.44
N SER A 34 1.56 16.41 -8.41
CA SER A 34 0.14 16.24 -8.77
C SER A 34 -0.14 16.39 -10.27
N SER A 35 0.82 16.02 -11.12
CA SER A 35 0.58 15.87 -12.57
C SER A 35 1.32 14.67 -13.12
N PRO A 36 0.81 13.99 -14.18
CA PRO A 36 1.48 12.83 -14.76
C PRO A 36 2.91 13.12 -15.21
N HIS A 37 3.15 14.28 -15.83
CA HIS A 37 4.47 14.68 -16.28
C HIS A 37 5.45 14.89 -15.10
N ALA A 38 4.99 15.54 -14.03
CA ALA A 38 5.82 15.72 -12.85
C ALA A 38 6.05 14.37 -12.14
N THR A 39 5.04 13.52 -12.02
CA THR A 39 5.18 12.17 -11.45
C THR A 39 6.19 11.33 -12.23
N GLU A 40 6.19 11.40 -13.56
CA GLU A 40 7.19 10.72 -14.40
C GLU A 40 8.62 11.19 -14.12
N LEU A 41 8.84 12.50 -13.93
CA LEU A 41 10.15 13.03 -13.58
C LEU A 41 10.68 12.47 -12.25
N PHE A 42 9.81 12.28 -11.25
CA PHE A 42 10.21 11.80 -9.93
C PHE A 42 10.31 10.27 -9.86
N LEU A 43 9.36 9.55 -10.45
CA LEU A 43 9.24 8.09 -10.32
C LEU A 43 9.88 7.30 -11.45
N LYS A 44 10.33 7.95 -12.53
CA LYS A 44 11.10 7.31 -13.61
C LYS A 44 12.42 7.99 -13.88
N THR A 45 12.41 9.29 -14.18
CA THR A 45 13.65 9.99 -14.62
C THR A 45 14.66 10.12 -13.49
N HIS A 46 14.19 10.40 -12.28
CA HIS A 46 15.03 10.57 -11.08
C HIS A 46 14.66 9.56 -10.00
N ASP A 47 14.18 8.38 -10.39
CA ASP A 47 13.65 7.36 -9.49
C ASP A 47 14.63 6.99 -8.37
N ILE A 48 15.92 6.81 -8.67
CA ILE A 48 16.96 6.47 -7.69
C ILE A 48 17.12 7.56 -6.63
N ILE A 49 16.98 8.84 -6.99
CA ILE A 49 17.12 9.97 -6.06
C ILE A 49 15.96 9.95 -5.05
N PHE A 50 14.76 9.57 -5.50
CA PHE A 50 13.55 9.53 -4.70
C PHE A 50 13.16 8.12 -4.23
N ALA A 51 14.04 7.12 -4.40
CA ALA A 51 13.73 5.72 -4.11
C ALA A 51 13.68 5.39 -2.61
N SER A 52 14.23 6.27 -1.76
CA SER A 52 14.22 6.05 -0.31
C SER A 52 12.89 6.51 0.30
N HIS A 53 12.26 5.63 1.08
CA HIS A 53 11.00 5.92 1.76
C HIS A 53 11.22 6.80 3.00
N ALA A 54 10.27 7.70 3.25
CA ALA A 54 10.19 8.40 4.53
C ALA A 54 9.86 7.41 5.64
N LYS A 55 10.61 7.46 6.75
CA LYS A 55 10.34 6.61 7.91
C LYS A 55 9.05 7.06 8.61
N VAL A 56 8.09 6.16 8.69
CA VAL A 56 6.85 6.33 9.46
C VAL A 56 7.07 5.68 10.83
N GLN A 57 6.68 6.32 11.92
CA GLN A 57 6.89 5.78 13.28
C GLN A 57 6.23 4.40 13.44
N ALA A 58 5.06 4.19 12.83
CA ALA A 58 4.38 2.89 12.82
C ALA A 58 5.27 1.75 12.28
N SER A 59 6.20 2.04 11.36
CA SER A 59 7.12 1.03 10.80
C SER A 59 8.11 0.47 11.82
N GLU A 60 8.45 1.20 12.88
CA GLU A 60 9.35 0.72 13.94
C GLU A 60 8.73 -0.48 14.67
N TYR A 61 7.41 -0.41 14.89
CA TYR A 61 6.63 -1.46 15.53
C TYR A 61 6.24 -2.59 14.57
N LEU A 62 5.89 -2.25 13.31
CA LEU A 62 5.33 -3.20 12.37
C LEU A 62 6.38 -3.99 11.58
N SER A 63 7.62 -3.52 11.50
CA SER A 63 8.59 -4.05 10.53
C SER A 63 9.96 -4.40 11.10
N TYR A 64 10.00 -5.04 12.28
CA TYR A 64 11.23 -5.50 12.94
C TYR A 64 12.32 -4.41 12.94
N ASP A 65 12.00 -3.24 13.47
CA ASP A 65 12.89 -2.06 13.46
C ASP A 65 13.19 -1.57 12.03
N THR A 66 12.15 -1.34 11.22
CA THR A 66 12.23 -0.80 9.83
C THR A 66 12.93 -1.69 8.80
N LYS A 67 13.11 -2.98 9.10
CA LYS A 67 13.74 -3.97 8.21
C LYS A 67 12.77 -4.58 7.20
N GLY A 68 11.49 -4.26 7.27
CA GLY A 68 10.53 -4.59 6.22
C GLY A 68 10.93 -3.94 4.90
N MET A 69 10.78 -4.66 3.79
CA MET A 69 11.14 -4.19 2.44
C MET A 69 10.54 -2.82 2.08
N GLU A 70 9.37 -2.51 2.64
CA GLU A 70 8.60 -1.27 2.40
C GLU A 70 9.20 -0.03 3.09
N TYR A 71 10.05 -0.20 4.11
CA TYR A 71 10.58 0.90 4.95
C TYR A 71 12.10 0.99 4.95
N LEU A 72 12.76 0.06 4.27
CA LEU A 72 14.21 0.07 4.08
C LEU A 72 14.62 1.20 3.13
N ALA A 73 15.69 1.91 3.49
CA ALA A 73 16.32 2.87 2.59
C ALA A 73 16.85 2.16 1.33
N TYR A 74 16.83 2.86 0.20
CA TYR A 74 17.31 2.31 -1.05
C TYR A 74 18.81 1.99 -0.95
N GLY A 75 19.20 0.77 -1.32
CA GLY A 75 20.58 0.32 -1.27
C GLY A 75 20.74 -1.16 -1.63
N PRO A 76 21.98 -1.71 -1.57
CA PRO A 76 22.27 -3.08 -2.02
C PRO A 76 21.43 -4.15 -1.31
N TYR A 77 21.14 -3.96 -0.02
CA TYR A 77 20.29 -4.88 0.74
C TYR A 77 18.84 -4.86 0.24
N TRP A 78 18.24 -3.66 0.13
CA TRP A 78 16.89 -3.50 -0.41
C TRP A 78 16.77 -4.08 -1.82
N GLN A 79 17.74 -3.81 -2.70
CA GLN A 79 17.78 -4.37 -4.06
C GLN A 79 17.81 -5.89 -4.07
N SER A 80 18.60 -6.50 -3.17
CA SER A 80 18.72 -7.96 -3.06
C SER A 80 17.42 -8.59 -2.56
N VAL A 81 16.80 -8.01 -1.52
CA VAL A 81 15.50 -8.47 -0.99
C VAL A 81 14.41 -8.32 -2.06
N ARG A 82 14.32 -7.16 -2.72
CA ARG A 82 13.37 -6.92 -3.82
C ARG A 82 13.54 -7.96 -4.93
N LYS A 83 14.77 -8.20 -5.37
CA LYS A 83 15.06 -9.19 -6.41
C LYS A 83 14.62 -10.60 -6.00
N LEU A 84 14.88 -10.98 -4.75
CA LEU A 84 14.45 -12.27 -4.22
C LEU A 84 12.91 -12.39 -4.21
N CYS A 85 12.20 -11.40 -3.68
CA CYS A 85 10.72 -11.37 -3.66
C CYS A 85 10.14 -11.46 -5.08
N MET A 86 10.68 -10.67 -6.01
CA MET A 86 10.22 -10.67 -7.41
C MET A 86 10.45 -12.02 -8.11
N LEU A 87 11.56 -12.69 -7.85
CA LEU A 87 11.87 -13.97 -8.49
C LEU A 87 11.14 -15.15 -7.86
N GLN A 88 11.04 -15.19 -6.53
CA GLN A 88 10.58 -16.36 -5.80
C GLN A 88 9.10 -16.32 -5.43
N LEU A 89 8.55 -15.12 -5.18
CA LEU A 89 7.19 -14.95 -4.67
C LEU A 89 6.25 -14.34 -5.72
N LEU A 90 6.74 -13.36 -6.48
CA LEU A 90 5.92 -12.55 -7.39
C LEU A 90 6.26 -12.76 -8.87
N SER A 91 6.98 -13.84 -9.21
CA SER A 91 7.29 -14.14 -10.61
C SER A 91 6.05 -14.64 -11.35
N GLY A 92 6.00 -14.43 -12.67
CA GLY A 92 4.88 -14.87 -13.51
C GLY A 92 4.56 -16.36 -13.33
N SER A 93 5.57 -17.22 -13.38
CA SER A 93 5.41 -18.67 -13.14
C SER A 93 4.87 -18.98 -11.74
N LYS A 94 5.32 -18.27 -10.71
CA LYS A 94 4.82 -18.45 -9.34
C LYS A 94 3.35 -18.03 -9.24
N ILE A 95 3.00 -16.88 -9.81
CA ILE A 95 1.60 -16.42 -9.89
C ILE A 95 0.75 -17.43 -10.65
N GLU A 96 1.19 -17.92 -11.81
CA GLU A 96 0.49 -18.94 -12.60
C GLU A 96 0.27 -20.24 -11.84
N SER A 97 1.21 -20.66 -10.99
CA SER A 97 1.03 -21.85 -10.15
C SER A 97 -0.18 -21.76 -9.20
N PHE A 98 -0.60 -20.54 -8.83
CA PHE A 98 -1.78 -20.30 -7.99
C PHE A 98 -3.09 -20.08 -8.76
N THR A 99 -3.10 -20.35 -10.07
CA THR A 99 -4.28 -20.13 -10.93
C THR A 99 -5.51 -20.88 -10.41
N ALA A 100 -5.36 -22.13 -9.99
CA ALA A 100 -6.47 -22.91 -9.44
C ALA A 100 -7.08 -22.26 -8.19
N LEU A 101 -6.26 -21.80 -7.24
CA LEU A 101 -6.73 -21.14 -6.02
C LEU A 101 -7.41 -19.79 -6.31
N ARG A 102 -6.88 -19.01 -7.26
CA ARG A 102 -7.54 -17.76 -7.68
C ARG A 102 -8.88 -18.03 -8.35
N HIS A 103 -8.92 -19.04 -9.22
CA HIS A 103 -10.15 -19.43 -9.91
C HIS A 103 -11.21 -19.89 -8.91
N GLU A 104 -10.85 -20.72 -7.92
CA GLU A 104 -11.72 -21.13 -6.81
C GLU A 104 -12.37 -19.92 -6.11
N GLY A 105 -11.57 -18.92 -5.72
CA GLY A 105 -12.12 -17.73 -5.06
C GLY A 105 -13.01 -16.88 -5.97
N ILE A 106 -12.65 -16.71 -7.24
CA ILE A 106 -13.49 -15.96 -8.20
C ILE A 106 -14.82 -16.68 -8.41
N VAL A 107 -14.81 -17.99 -8.60
CA VAL A 107 -16.05 -18.79 -8.73
C VAL A 107 -16.90 -18.63 -7.48
N SER A 108 -16.31 -18.77 -6.28
CA SER A 108 -17.03 -18.57 -5.01
C SER A 108 -17.63 -17.18 -4.87
N LEU A 109 -16.93 -16.12 -5.31
CA LEU A 109 -17.47 -14.76 -5.33
C LEU A 109 -18.67 -14.65 -6.28
N VAL A 110 -18.57 -15.19 -7.49
CA VAL A 110 -19.65 -15.13 -8.50
C VAL A 110 -20.89 -15.90 -8.03
N GLU A 111 -20.70 -17.09 -7.48
CA GLU A 111 -21.79 -17.89 -6.91
C GLU A 111 -22.48 -17.18 -5.75
N TRP A 112 -21.70 -16.56 -4.85
CA TRP A 112 -22.25 -15.75 -3.76
C TRP A 112 -23.07 -14.56 -4.27
N ILE A 113 -22.59 -13.83 -5.29
CA ILE A 113 -23.33 -12.72 -5.90
C ILE A 113 -24.66 -13.23 -6.50
N ARG A 114 -24.64 -14.36 -7.22
CA ARG A 114 -25.86 -14.96 -7.79
C ARG A 114 -26.87 -15.36 -6.70
N GLY A 115 -26.39 -15.93 -5.60
CA GLY A 115 -27.25 -16.28 -4.47
C GLY A 115 -27.91 -15.05 -3.84
N ALA A 116 -27.13 -13.99 -3.63
CA ALA A 116 -27.66 -12.73 -3.09
C ALA A 116 -28.65 -12.04 -4.04
N GLU A 117 -28.38 -12.08 -5.35
CA GLU A 117 -29.30 -11.54 -6.37
C GLU A 117 -30.62 -12.31 -6.39
N ALA A 118 -30.59 -13.64 -6.39
CA ALA A 118 -31.79 -14.47 -6.31
C ALA A 118 -32.60 -14.24 -5.03
N ALA A 119 -31.94 -13.88 -3.92
CA ALA A 119 -32.58 -13.54 -2.65
C ALA A 119 -32.99 -12.05 -2.55
N CYS A 120 -32.67 -11.22 -3.55
CA CYS A 120 -32.84 -9.75 -3.52
C CYS A 120 -32.19 -9.09 -2.28
N GLU A 121 -31.04 -9.60 -1.84
CA GLU A 121 -30.35 -9.10 -0.65
C GLU A 121 -29.40 -7.94 -0.97
N VAL A 122 -29.34 -6.96 -0.07
CA VAL A 122 -28.30 -5.93 -0.09
C VAL A 122 -27.01 -6.52 0.48
N VAL A 123 -25.94 -6.48 -0.31
CA VAL A 123 -24.66 -7.10 0.05
C VAL A 123 -23.53 -6.10 0.25
N ASP A 124 -22.67 -6.41 1.21
CA ASP A 124 -21.37 -5.75 1.39
C ASP A 124 -20.31 -6.44 0.51
N VAL A 125 -20.06 -5.85 -0.66
CA VAL A 125 -19.05 -6.32 -1.61
C VAL A 125 -17.63 -6.14 -1.06
N ILE A 126 -17.37 -5.12 -0.25
CA ILE A 126 -16.04 -4.84 0.31
C ILE A 126 -15.59 -6.00 1.18
N ARG A 127 -16.49 -6.47 2.06
CA ARG A 127 -16.22 -7.62 2.94
C ARG A 127 -15.82 -8.86 2.13
N LYS A 128 -16.54 -9.14 1.04
CA LYS A 128 -16.32 -10.32 0.20
C LYS A 128 -15.06 -10.22 -0.66
N VAL A 129 -14.78 -9.05 -1.23
CA VAL A 129 -13.50 -8.80 -1.93
C VAL A 129 -12.32 -8.94 -0.96
N GLY A 130 -12.48 -8.50 0.29
CA GLY A 130 -11.47 -8.70 1.34
C GLY A 130 -11.15 -10.17 1.63
N GLU A 131 -12.12 -11.08 1.49
CA GLU A 131 -11.87 -12.53 1.58
C GLU A 131 -11.01 -13.03 0.41
N LEU A 132 -11.19 -12.49 -0.80
CA LEU A 132 -10.34 -12.83 -1.95
C LEU A 132 -8.90 -12.36 -1.74
N VAL A 133 -8.72 -11.15 -1.23
CA VAL A 133 -7.40 -10.62 -0.90
C VAL A 133 -6.74 -11.49 0.18
N ALA A 134 -7.49 -11.95 1.18
CA ALA A 134 -6.98 -12.85 2.21
C ALA A 134 -6.50 -14.21 1.65
N MET A 135 -6.99 -14.65 0.48
CA MET A 135 -6.44 -15.85 -0.17
C MET A 135 -4.98 -15.70 -0.60
N SER A 136 -4.49 -14.46 -0.79
CA SER A 136 -3.06 -14.24 -1.05
C SER A 136 -2.18 -14.77 0.09
N ALA A 137 -2.68 -14.75 1.34
CA ALA A 137 -2.01 -15.37 2.46
C ALA A 137 -1.89 -16.89 2.30
N ARG A 138 -2.93 -17.57 1.79
CA ARG A 138 -2.85 -19.00 1.44
C ARG A 138 -1.83 -19.28 0.34
N MET A 139 -1.68 -18.36 -0.61
CA MET A 139 -0.69 -18.49 -1.68
C MET A 139 0.74 -18.35 -1.13
N ILE A 140 0.96 -17.43 -0.19
CA ILE A 140 2.28 -17.15 0.38
C ILE A 140 2.67 -18.17 1.46
N PHE A 141 1.78 -18.44 2.41
CA PHE A 141 2.06 -19.24 3.59
C PHE A 141 1.53 -20.68 3.51
N GLY A 142 0.81 -21.02 2.45
CA GLY A 142 0.25 -22.35 2.22
C GLY A 142 -1.16 -22.56 2.79
N PRO A 143 -1.79 -23.71 2.49
CA PRO A 143 -3.19 -23.98 2.80
C PRO A 143 -3.47 -24.25 4.29
N ASN A 144 -2.45 -24.56 5.08
CA ASN A 144 -2.58 -24.97 6.49
C ASN A 144 -2.52 -23.80 7.48
N LEU A 145 -2.71 -22.56 7.02
CA LEU A 145 -2.75 -21.40 7.90
C LEU A 145 -4.04 -21.41 8.72
N LYS A 146 -4.01 -22.10 9.87
CA LYS A 146 -5.12 -22.16 10.84
C LYS A 146 -5.54 -20.76 11.35
N GLU A 147 -4.67 -19.77 11.18
CA GLU A 147 -4.82 -18.39 11.67
C GLU A 147 -5.12 -17.36 10.55
N SER A 148 -5.60 -17.81 9.39
CA SER A 148 -5.88 -16.90 8.25
C SER A 148 -6.81 -15.74 8.60
N TYR A 149 -7.73 -15.93 9.56
CA TYR A 149 -8.62 -14.90 10.07
C TYR A 149 -7.89 -13.82 10.89
N HIS A 150 -6.98 -14.20 11.79
CA HIS A 150 -6.17 -13.25 12.56
C HIS A 150 -5.22 -12.45 11.67
N LEU A 151 -4.68 -13.08 10.62
CA LEU A 151 -3.83 -12.37 9.67
C LEU A 151 -4.60 -11.25 8.95
N LYS A 152 -5.88 -11.45 8.59
CA LYS A 152 -6.70 -10.42 7.96
C LYS A 152 -6.90 -9.22 8.88
N GLU A 153 -7.18 -9.47 10.16
CA GLU A 153 -7.36 -8.42 11.18
C GLU A 153 -6.06 -7.64 11.40
N LEU A 154 -4.93 -8.34 11.56
CA LEU A 154 -3.61 -7.74 11.73
C LEU A 154 -3.20 -6.90 10.51
N VAL A 155 -3.45 -7.39 9.30
CA VAL A 155 -3.17 -6.63 8.07
C VAL A 155 -4.05 -5.38 8.00
N HIS A 156 -5.34 -5.50 8.33
CA HIS A 156 -6.24 -4.34 8.35
C HIS A 156 -5.79 -3.29 9.37
N GLU A 157 -5.49 -3.70 10.60
CA GLU A 157 -5.00 -2.81 11.66
C GLU A 157 -3.67 -2.16 11.26
N GLY A 158 -2.72 -2.94 10.73
CA GLY A 158 -1.45 -2.44 10.23
C GLY A 158 -1.63 -1.38 9.13
N LEU A 159 -2.51 -1.63 8.15
CA LEU A 159 -2.84 -0.68 7.10
C LEU A 159 -3.48 0.60 7.65
N CYS A 160 -4.36 0.49 8.66
CA CYS A 160 -4.92 1.66 9.34
C CYS A 160 -3.85 2.48 10.07
N LEU A 161 -2.91 1.83 10.76
CA LEU A 161 -1.82 2.49 11.47
C LEU A 161 -0.85 3.20 10.52
N ILE A 162 -0.51 2.57 9.39
CA ILE A 162 0.38 3.15 8.37
C ILE A 162 -0.31 4.29 7.62
N GLY A 163 -1.61 4.16 7.34
CA GLY A 163 -2.38 5.13 6.56
C GLY A 163 -2.92 6.30 7.38
N ALA A 164 -2.93 6.20 8.71
CA ALA A 164 -3.37 7.27 9.59
C ALA A 164 -2.38 8.44 9.60
N PHE A 165 -2.90 9.66 9.70
CA PHE A 165 -2.06 10.82 9.96
C PHE A 165 -1.50 10.73 11.40
N ASN A 166 -0.18 10.62 11.54
CA ASN A 166 0.50 10.66 12.82
C ASN A 166 1.41 11.89 12.91
N PHE A 167 1.21 12.72 13.94
CA PHE A 167 1.98 13.95 14.15
C PHE A 167 3.47 13.67 14.34
N ALA A 168 3.82 12.58 15.02
CA ALA A 168 5.20 12.19 15.28
C ALA A 168 6.00 11.85 14.00
N ASP A 169 5.33 11.58 12.87
CA ASP A 169 6.01 11.44 11.58
C ASP A 169 6.59 12.77 11.06
N TYR A 170 6.21 13.89 11.67
CA TYR A 170 6.57 15.25 11.24
C TYR A 170 7.38 16.04 12.30
N GLU A 171 7.76 15.40 13.41
CA GLU A 171 8.54 16.02 14.49
C GLU A 171 10.06 16.01 14.25
N CYS A 172 10.56 15.26 13.26
CA CYS A 172 12.01 15.04 13.08
C CYS A 172 12.58 15.74 11.83
N SER A 173 13.58 16.61 12.06
CA SER A 173 14.06 17.74 11.23
C SER A 173 14.77 17.45 9.90
N ASN A 174 14.30 16.47 9.11
CA ASN A 174 14.82 16.21 7.76
C ASN A 174 13.74 16.38 6.69
N LEU A 175 14.10 16.86 5.49
CA LEU A 175 13.22 16.93 4.31
C LEU A 175 12.61 15.54 4.04
N ARG A 176 11.27 15.45 3.91
CA ARG A 176 10.59 14.20 3.55
C ARG A 176 9.73 14.40 2.32
N PHE A 177 9.87 13.53 1.34
CA PHE A 177 9.10 13.58 0.10
C PHE A 177 7.89 12.66 0.19
N TYR A 178 6.68 13.18 -0.02
CA TYR A 178 5.46 12.37 -0.16
C TYR A 178 5.02 12.40 -1.61
N CYS A 179 5.27 11.31 -2.34
CA CYS A 179 4.70 11.12 -3.66
C CYS A 179 3.30 10.53 -3.50
N GLY A 180 2.27 11.39 -3.55
CA GLY A 180 0.91 10.93 -3.76
C GLY A 180 0.77 10.48 -5.22
N LEU A 181 0.89 9.18 -5.47
CA LEU A 181 0.50 8.59 -6.74
C LEU A 181 -1.01 8.80 -6.93
N TYR A 182 -1.38 9.65 -7.89
CA TYR A 182 -2.71 9.73 -8.48
C TYR A 182 -2.60 9.43 -9.98
#